data_AF-A0A1I1TDQ3-F1
#
_entry.id   AF-A0A1I1TDQ3-F1
#
_cell.length_a   1.000
_cell.length_b   1.000
_cell.length_c   1.000
_cell.angle_alpha   90.00
_cell.angle_beta   90.00
_cell.angle_gamma   90.00
#
_symmetry.space_group_name_H-M   'P 1'
#
loop_
_entity.id
_entity.type
_entity.pdbx_description
1 polymer ?
#
loop_
_entity_poly.entity_id
_entity_poly.type
_entity_poly.pdbx_seq_one_letter_code
_entity_poly.pdbx_strand_id
1 'polypeptide(L)' 'MALIGIEEHVLTPEVAEAGQTLGLDAIDPSVAFHSSAIERRLLGLGEERIALMDETGWTSRSCR' A
#
# COMPACT_ATOMS: atom_id res chain seq x y z
N MET A 1 6.20 -21.38 13.61
CA MET A 1 5.86 -20.07 14.20
C MET A 1 5.24 -19.25 13.08
N ALA A 2 4.04 -18.69 13.25
CA ALA A 2 3.40 -17.87 12.22
C ALA A 2 3.77 -16.38 12.43
N LEU A 3 4.29 -15.72 11.40
CA LEU A 3 4.54 -14.28 11.42
C LEU A 3 3.26 -13.56 10.97
N ILE A 4 2.84 -12.55 11.72
CA ILE A 4 1.61 -11.80 11.43
C ILE A 4 1.99 -10.32 11.32
N GLY A 5 1.85 -9.76 10.12
CA GLY A 5 1.93 -8.32 9.89
C GLY A 5 0.67 -7.64 10.43
N ILE A 6 0.84 -6.61 11.26
CA ILE A 6 -0.25 -5.88 11.91
C ILE A 6 -0.32 -4.39 11.52
N GLU A 7 0.67 -3.88 10.79
CA GLU A 7 0.76 -2.49 10.30
C GLU A 7 0.99 -2.46 8.77
N GLU A 8 0.22 -3.28 8.05
CA GLU A 8 0.31 -3.37 6.59
C GLU A 8 -0.49 -2.25 5.93
N HIS A 9 0.21 -1.30 5.31
CA HIS A 9 -0.41 -0.13 4.71
C HIS A 9 -1.07 -0.45 3.36
N VAL A 10 -2.19 0.22 3.09
CA VAL A 10 -2.90 0.16 1.82
C VAL A 10 -3.42 1.55 1.46
N LEU A 11 -3.36 1.88 0.18
CA LEU A 11 -4.02 3.04 -0.39
C LEU A 11 -5.12 2.54 -1.31
N THR A 12 -6.34 3.06 -1.19
CA THR A 12 -7.40 2.77 -2.15
C THR A 12 -7.35 3.79 -3.30
N PRO A 13 -7.80 3.43 -4.51
CA PRO A 13 -7.81 4.35 -5.65
C PRO A 13 -8.55 5.67 -5.35
N GLU A 14 -9.64 5.61 -4.59
CA GLU A 14 -10.46 6.79 -4.25
C GLU A 14 -9.71 7.77 -3.35
N VAL A 15 -8.90 7.25 -2.40
CA VAL A 15 -8.08 8.10 -1.52
C VAL A 15 -6.91 8.70 -2.32
N ALA A 16 -6.33 7.94 -3.26
CA ALA A 16 -5.30 8.46 -4.16
C ALA A 16 -5.84 9.60 -5.04
N GLU A 17 -7.02 9.40 -5.65
CA GLU A 17 -7.70 10.39 -6.49
C GLU A 17 -8.07 11.65 -5.70
N ALA A 18 -8.58 11.49 -4.47
CA ALA A 18 -8.87 12.62 -3.58
C ALA A 18 -7.62 13.44 -3.27
N GLY A 19 -6.47 12.79 -3.04
CA GLY A 19 -5.20 13.47 -2.79
C GLY A 19 -4.72 14.31 -3.98
N GLN A 20 -4.86 13.77 -5.20
CA GLN A 20 -4.56 14.50 -6.44
C GLN A 20 -5.52 15.69 -6.64
N THR A 21 -6.81 15.48 -6.40
CA THR A 21 -7.84 16.52 -6.54
C THR A 21 -7.64 17.68 -5.57
N LEU A 22 -7.15 17.40 -4.37
CA LEU A 22 -6.84 18.40 -3.36
C LEU A 22 -5.52 19.16 -3.62
N GLY A 23 -4.75 18.76 -4.63
CA GLY A 23 -3.45 19.36 -4.95
C GLY A 23 -2.45 19.22 -3.81
N LEU A 24 -2.47 18.08 -3.10
CA LEU A 24 -1.59 17.85 -1.95
C LEU A 24 -0.12 17.85 -2.35
N ASP A 25 0.19 17.49 -3.59
CA ASP A 25 1.53 17.60 -4.20
C ASP A 25 2.06 19.04 -4.28
N ALA A 26 1.16 20.02 -4.40
CA ALA A 26 1.51 21.44 -4.40
C ALA A 26 1.73 22.00 -2.98
N ILE A 27 1.19 21.34 -1.94
CA ILE A 27 1.31 21.74 -0.53
C ILE A 27 2.47 21.02 0.14
N ASP A 28 2.68 19.75 -0.21
CA ASP A 28 3.75 18.91 0.29
C ASP A 28 4.49 18.23 -0.88
N PRO A 29 5.69 18.73 -1.24
CA PRO A 29 6.50 18.15 -2.30
C PRO A 29 6.87 16.68 -2.06
N SER A 30 6.81 16.19 -0.81
CA SER A 30 7.08 14.77 -0.49
C SER A 30 6.02 13.84 -1.08
N VAL A 31 4.77 14.32 -1.24
CA VAL A 31 3.68 13.60 -1.90
C VAL A 31 4.02 13.30 -3.36
N ALA A 32 4.72 14.22 -4.04
CA ALA A 32 5.17 14.00 -5.41
C ALA A 32 6.21 12.86 -5.51
N PHE A 33 7.01 12.59 -4.47
CA PHE A 33 7.98 11.49 -4.44
C PHE A 33 7.32 10.12 -4.25
N HIS A 34 6.09 10.08 -3.72
CA HIS A 34 5.35 8.84 -3.51
C HIS A 34 4.69 8.30 -4.79
N SER A 35 4.64 9.09 -5.87
CA SER A 35 4.00 8.79 -7.18
C SER A 35 4.67 7.71 -8.05
N SER A 36 5.45 6.82 -7.44
CA SER A 36 6.29 5.84 -8.15
C SER A 36 6.02 4.40 -7.70
N ALA A 37 7.06 3.60 -7.48
CA ALA A 37 6.92 2.20 -7.08
C ALA A 37 6.16 2.01 -5.76
N ILE A 38 6.15 3.03 -4.89
CA ILE A 38 5.44 3.00 -3.60
C ILE A 38 3.93 3.08 -3.81
N GLU A 39 3.43 4.04 -4.59
CA GLU A 39 2.01 4.15 -4.92
C GLU A 39 1.50 2.86 -5.57
N ARG A 40 2.25 2.30 -6.53
CA ARG A 40 1.90 1.00 -7.16
C ARG A 40 1.78 -0.13 -6.13
N ARG A 41 2.68 -0.18 -5.15
CA ARG A 41 2.64 -1.20 -4.08
C ARG A 41 1.51 -0.96 -3.09
N LEU A 42 1.19 0.28 -2.77
CA LEU A 42 0.12 0.63 -1.83
C LEU A 42 -1.27 0.39 -2.43
N LEU A 43 -1.46 0.69 -3.71
CA LEU A 43 -2.68 0.37 -4.48
C LEU A 43 -2.79 -1.14 -4.75
N GLY A 44 -1.65 -1.83 -4.88
CA GLY A 44 -1.57 -3.26 -5.11
C GLY A 44 -1.75 -4.08 -3.83
N LEU A 45 -2.99 -4.43 -3.50
CA LEU A 45 -3.32 -5.48 -2.52
C LEU A 45 -3.21 -6.92 -3.06
N GLY A 46 -2.96 -7.07 -4.35
CA GLY A 46 -3.08 -8.34 -5.07
C GLY A 46 -1.87 -9.27 -5.02
N GLU A 47 -1.63 -9.92 -6.15
CA GLU A 47 -0.73 -11.08 -6.29
C GLU A 47 0.72 -10.82 -5.85
N GLU A 48 1.27 -9.63 -6.12
CA GLU A 48 2.67 -9.30 -5.79
C GLU A 48 2.90 -9.23 -4.26
N ARG A 49 1.89 -8.80 -3.50
CA ARG A 49 1.97 -8.73 -2.03
C ARG A 49 1.76 -10.10 -1.40
N ILE A 50 0.79 -10.86 -1.90
CA ILE A 50 0.48 -12.20 -1.41
C ILE A 50 1.65 -13.14 -1.67
N ALA A 51 2.24 -13.11 -2.87
CA ALA A 51 3.42 -13.90 -3.21
C ALA A 51 4.59 -13.59 -2.25
N LEU A 52 4.81 -12.31 -1.91
CA LEU A 52 5.84 -11.92 -0.96
C LEU A 52 5.54 -12.36 0.48
N MET A 53 4.27 -12.38 0.88
CA MET A 53 3.85 -12.95 2.17
C MET A 53 4.07 -14.48 2.22
N ASP A 54 3.78 -15.18 1.12
CA ASP A 54 3.99 -16.63 1.00
C ASP A 54 5.49 -16.98 1.06
N GLU A 55 6.34 -16.23 0.36
CA GLU A 55 7.81 -16.40 0.37
C GLU A 55 8.42 -16.16 1.75
N THR A 56 7.87 -15.22 2.52
CA THR A 56 8.40 -14.82 3.83
C THR A 56 7.76 -15.57 5.00
N GLY A 57 6.75 -16.42 4.74
CA GLY A 57 6.03 -17.16 5.77
C GLY A 57 5.11 -16.29 6.63
N TRP A 58 4.63 -15.17 6.09
CA TRP A 58 3.67 -14.27 6.72
C TRP A 58 2.23 -14.74 6.52
N THR A 59 1.41 -14.60 7.56
CA THR A 59 -0.01 -14.95 7.53
C THR A 59 -0.83 -13.74 7.98
N SER A 60 -1.84 -13.33 7.20
CA SER A 60 -2.84 -12.35 7.68
C SER A 60 -3.96 -13.10 8.41
N ARG A 61 -4.27 -12.66 9.63
CA ARG A 61 -5.44 -13.18 10.37
C ARG A 61 -6.78 -12.61 9.88
N SER A 62 -6.76 -11.69 8.91
CA SER A 62 -7.94 -11.00 8.38
C SER A 62 -8.67 -11.75 7.25
N CYS A 63 -8.09 -12.83 6.72
CA CYS A 63 -8.75 -13.74 5.78
C CYS A 63 -9.08 -15.07 6.46
N ARG A 64 -9.98 -15.05 7.45
CA ARG A 64 -10.70 -16.24 7.89
C ARG A 64 -12.06 -15.85 8.49
#